data_AF-K0B6G5-F1
#
_entry.id   AF-K0B6G5-F1
#
_cell.length_a   1.000
_cell.length_b   1.000
_cell.length_c   1.000
_cell.angle_alpha   90.00
_cell.angle_beta   90.00
_cell.angle_gamma   90.00
#
_symmetry.space_group_name_H-M   'P 1'
#
loop_
_entity.id
_entity.type
_entity.pdbx_description
1 polymer ?
#
loop_
_entity_poly.entity_id
_entity_poly.type
_entity_poly.pdbx_seq_one_letter_code
_entity_poly.pdbx_strand_id
1 'polypeptide(L)'
;MSEWATTKSSSKFKDFKDVQESKWTIPVVVVVASSNDNLYVGEYGGLGIAPAHPDDPRQPCCALGVTTDYNVFEKKSSVTDLVLHEVGHTLSFMHPFMGYDNSGEFKTFDYFKKWYWGVMGYNQPIQGCGAWYDYLVEYEDVRGCGIADTFFTQFDKDNYSRGVALYLIKTAKINVYNSMIMMEKDGKDINNLPISTKNSLTKIESLVNQAKSKLSDNELYSDNGAIQTALEAAIISSKLTQKENVSYVEVENSSIKLEIPEWVKNNARWWGNDAISQTEFLKTIEYLIKQKFY
;
A
#
# COMPACT_ATOMS: atom_id res chain seq x y z
N MET A 1 -13.96 16.25 -19.53
CA MET A 1 -13.39 14.95 -19.14
C MET A 1 -12.15 15.26 -18.33
N SER A 2 -12.14 14.92 -17.04
CA SER A 2 -10.94 15.00 -16.22
C SER A 2 -9.94 13.98 -16.75
N GLU A 3 -8.77 14.43 -17.18
CA GLU A 3 -7.65 13.52 -17.47
C GLU A 3 -7.27 12.80 -16.17
N TRP A 4 -7.11 11.48 -16.21
CA TRP A 4 -6.69 10.67 -15.06
C TRP A 4 -5.21 10.89 -14.76
N ALA A 5 -4.74 10.47 -13.58
CA ALA A 5 -3.32 10.45 -13.31
C ALA A 5 -2.59 9.60 -14.36
N THR A 6 -1.61 10.22 -15.02
CA THR A 6 -0.84 9.57 -16.08
C THR A 6 0.63 9.62 -15.73
N THR A 7 1.28 8.47 -15.92
CA THR A 7 2.74 8.37 -15.97
C THR A 7 3.20 8.76 -17.36
N LYS A 8 4.24 9.60 -17.45
CA LYS A 8 4.90 9.90 -18.73
C LYS A 8 6.07 8.97 -19.04
N SER A 9 6.18 7.81 -18.40
CA SER A 9 7.12 6.75 -18.81
C SER A 9 6.38 5.58 -19.45
N SER A 10 6.45 5.53 -20.77
CA SER A 10 6.12 4.34 -21.55
C SER A 10 7.09 3.20 -21.22
N SER A 11 6.55 2.00 -21.01
CA SER A 11 7.21 0.68 -21.00
C SER A 11 7.88 0.22 -19.70
N LYS A 12 7.57 -1.04 -19.34
CA LYS A 12 8.12 -1.92 -18.29
C LYS A 12 9.43 -1.41 -17.66
N PHE A 13 9.41 -1.05 -16.37
CA PHE A 13 10.61 -0.74 -15.58
C PHE A 13 11.66 -1.87 -15.73
N LYS A 14 12.85 -1.52 -16.21
CA LYS A 14 13.97 -2.46 -16.41
C LYS A 14 14.97 -2.40 -15.28
N ASP A 15 15.18 -1.22 -14.68
CA ASP A 15 16.07 -0.99 -13.55
C ASP A 15 15.62 0.20 -12.66
N PHE A 16 16.43 0.54 -11.66
CA PHE A 16 16.13 1.61 -10.70
C PHE A 16 16.20 3.01 -11.30
N LYS A 17 16.96 3.20 -12.40
CA LYS A 17 17.10 4.50 -13.06
C LYS A 17 15.79 4.90 -13.73
N ASP A 18 15.10 3.95 -14.34
CA ASP A 18 13.76 4.17 -14.91
C ASP A 18 12.76 4.71 -13.86
N VAL A 19 12.92 4.31 -12.59
CA VAL A 19 12.10 4.81 -11.48
C VAL A 19 12.47 6.24 -11.12
N GLN A 20 13.76 6.54 -10.97
CA GLN A 20 14.26 7.88 -10.63
C GLN A 20 13.90 8.95 -11.66
N GLU A 21 13.85 8.58 -12.94
CA GLU A 21 13.56 9.50 -14.04
C GLU A 21 12.05 9.58 -14.37
N SER A 22 11.21 8.83 -13.64
CA SER A 22 9.77 8.80 -13.90
C SER A 22 9.09 10.11 -13.50
N LYS A 23 8.21 10.61 -14.37
CA LYS A 23 7.37 11.78 -14.10
C LYS A 23 5.90 11.38 -14.01
N TRP A 24 5.27 11.80 -12.92
CA TRP A 24 3.88 11.54 -12.60
C TRP A 24 3.09 12.85 -12.66
N THR A 25 1.89 12.80 -13.22
CA THR A 25 0.94 13.92 -13.18
C THR A 25 -0.28 13.45 -12.41
N ILE A 26 -0.63 14.14 -11.32
CA ILE A 26 -1.77 13.80 -10.47
C ILE A 26 -2.80 14.92 -10.63
N PRO A 27 -4.00 14.64 -11.16
CA PRO A 27 -5.07 15.61 -11.26
C PRO A 27 -5.56 15.99 -9.87
N VAL A 28 -5.73 17.27 -9.62
CA VAL A 28 -6.26 17.79 -8.37
C VAL A 28 -7.48 18.67 -8.67
N VAL A 29 -8.58 18.41 -7.98
CA VAL A 29 -9.79 19.25 -8.03
C VAL A 29 -10.02 19.83 -6.65
N VAL A 30 -10.18 21.15 -6.56
CA VAL A 30 -10.57 21.84 -5.32
C VAL A 30 -11.88 22.57 -5.56
N VAL A 31 -12.86 22.31 -4.71
CA VAL A 31 -14.13 23.04 -4.70
C VAL A 31 -14.16 23.98 -3.50
N VAL A 32 -14.32 25.28 -3.76
CA VAL A 32 -14.52 26.29 -2.73
C VAL A 32 -15.94 26.83 -2.86
N ALA A 33 -16.81 26.48 -1.93
CA ALA A 33 -18.19 26.98 -1.90
C ALA A 33 -18.27 28.30 -1.12
N SER A 34 -19.15 29.21 -1.54
CA SER A 34 -19.48 30.38 -0.73
C SER A 34 -20.55 30.00 0.29
N SER A 35 -20.15 29.74 1.53
CA SER A 35 -21.05 29.26 2.59
C SER A 35 -20.41 29.32 3.98
N ASN A 36 -21.24 29.60 4.99
CA ASN A 36 -20.87 29.47 6.40
C ASN A 36 -21.11 28.05 6.94
N ASP A 37 -21.84 27.21 6.21
CA ASP A 37 -22.08 25.81 6.57
C ASP A 37 -20.86 24.95 6.25
N ASN A 38 -20.66 23.88 7.01
CA ASN A 38 -19.61 22.93 6.70
C ASN A 38 -19.94 22.17 5.40
N LEU A 39 -18.91 21.96 4.56
CA LEU A 39 -19.00 21.20 3.32
C LEU A 39 -18.20 19.91 3.47
N TYR A 40 -18.76 18.79 3.04
CA TYR A 40 -18.12 17.47 3.15
C TYR A 40 -18.21 16.68 1.84
N VAL A 41 -17.29 15.72 1.67
CA VAL A 41 -17.28 14.72 0.60
C VAL A 41 -17.55 13.36 1.21
N GLY A 42 -18.59 12.67 0.72
CA GLY A 42 -18.96 11.35 1.21
C GLY A 42 -19.56 11.42 2.61
N GLU A 43 -18.75 11.08 3.62
CA GLU A 43 -19.18 11.01 5.02
C GLU A 43 -19.00 12.34 5.77
N TYR A 44 -19.70 12.50 6.89
CA TYR A 44 -19.59 13.68 7.75
C TYR A 44 -18.15 13.85 8.25
N GLY A 45 -17.56 15.02 8.02
CA GLY A 45 -16.17 15.32 8.39
C GLY A 45 -15.14 15.03 7.30
N GLY A 46 -15.51 14.34 6.21
CA GLY A 46 -14.63 14.12 5.06
C GLY A 46 -14.47 15.40 4.25
N LEU A 47 -13.26 15.93 4.14
CA LEU A 47 -12.99 17.19 3.42
C LEU A 47 -12.24 16.97 2.11
N GLY A 48 -11.81 15.73 1.85
CA GLY A 48 -11.22 15.33 0.61
C GLY A 48 -11.26 13.82 0.44
N ILE A 49 -10.92 13.39 -0.76
CA ILE A 49 -10.80 12.00 -1.14
C ILE A 49 -9.74 11.85 -2.24
N ALA A 50 -8.95 10.78 -2.12
CA ALA A 50 -7.98 10.35 -3.12
C ALA A 50 -8.30 8.91 -3.55
N PRO A 51 -9.25 8.71 -4.48
CA PRO A 51 -9.66 7.37 -4.88
C PRO A 51 -8.57 6.68 -5.72
N ALA A 52 -8.61 5.35 -5.72
CA ALA A 52 -7.89 4.56 -6.71
C ALA A 52 -8.60 4.62 -8.07
N HIS A 53 -7.88 4.33 -9.15
CA HIS A 53 -8.44 4.24 -10.49
C HIS A 53 -9.48 3.10 -10.56
N PRO A 54 -10.67 3.33 -11.14
CA PRO A 54 -11.74 2.32 -11.16
C PRO A 54 -11.34 1.04 -11.89
N ASP A 55 -10.56 1.17 -12.96
CA ASP A 55 -10.09 0.02 -13.76
C ASP A 55 -8.74 -0.55 -13.28
N ASP A 56 -8.00 0.17 -12.42
CA ASP A 56 -6.72 -0.31 -11.88
C ASP A 56 -6.51 0.21 -10.45
N PRO A 57 -6.88 -0.56 -9.42
CA PRO A 57 -6.79 -0.11 -8.04
C PRO A 57 -5.35 0.14 -7.56
N ARG A 58 -4.33 -0.19 -8.37
CA ARG A 58 -2.92 0.10 -8.09
C ARG A 58 -2.50 1.51 -8.53
N GLN A 59 -3.30 2.15 -9.38
CA GLN A 59 -3.01 3.49 -9.86
C GLN A 59 -3.87 4.51 -9.09
N PRO A 60 -3.28 5.60 -8.59
CA PRO A 60 -4.07 6.68 -8.06
C PRO A 60 -4.90 7.30 -9.18
N CYS A 61 -6.15 7.66 -8.92
CA CYS A 61 -6.98 8.34 -9.90
C CYS A 61 -6.66 9.85 -9.93
N CYS A 62 -6.87 10.49 -8.79
CA CYS A 62 -6.78 11.94 -8.59
C CYS A 62 -6.90 12.26 -7.10
N ALA A 63 -6.77 13.54 -6.77
CA ALA A 63 -7.10 14.09 -5.46
C ALA A 63 -8.26 15.08 -5.60
N LEU A 64 -9.24 15.02 -4.70
CA LEU A 64 -10.32 15.99 -4.61
C LEU A 64 -10.41 16.54 -3.19
N GLY A 65 -10.47 17.86 -3.06
CA GLY A 65 -10.70 18.55 -1.80
C GLY A 65 -11.88 19.51 -1.89
N VAL A 66 -12.60 19.67 -0.79
CA VAL A 66 -13.69 20.65 -0.65
C VAL A 66 -13.48 21.52 0.56
N THR A 67 -13.84 22.80 0.43
CA THR A 67 -13.82 23.76 1.54
C THR A 67 -14.82 24.89 1.26
N THR A 68 -14.93 25.83 2.19
CA THR A 68 -15.74 27.04 2.03
C THR A 68 -14.87 28.30 2.10
N ASP A 69 -15.35 29.39 1.52
CA ASP A 69 -14.74 30.71 1.67
C ASP A 69 -14.64 31.12 3.15
N TYR A 70 -15.64 30.80 3.97
CA TYR A 70 -15.60 31.01 5.41
C TYR A 70 -14.44 30.26 6.08
N ASN A 71 -14.24 28.98 5.77
CA ASN A 71 -13.12 28.22 6.34
C ASN A 71 -11.77 28.82 5.90
N VAL A 72 -11.63 29.19 4.63
CA VAL A 72 -10.39 29.77 4.10
C VAL A 72 -10.10 31.14 4.70
N PHE A 73 -11.06 32.07 4.66
CA PHE A 73 -10.82 33.47 5.01
C PHE A 73 -11.03 33.76 6.50
N GLU A 74 -11.97 33.10 7.17
CA GLU A 74 -12.27 33.33 8.60
C GLU A 74 -11.53 32.35 9.49
N LYS A 75 -11.62 31.03 9.20
CA LYS A 75 -10.89 30.01 10.00
C LYS A 75 -9.43 29.82 9.61
N LYS A 76 -8.96 30.55 8.61
CA LYS A 76 -7.56 30.51 8.10
C LYS A 76 -7.13 29.11 7.66
N SER A 77 -8.04 28.34 7.08
CA SER A 77 -7.77 27.03 6.52
C SER A 77 -6.83 27.11 5.30
N SER A 78 -5.74 26.34 5.30
CA SER A 78 -4.83 26.24 4.16
C SER A 78 -5.40 25.32 3.09
N VAL A 79 -5.82 25.89 1.95
CA VAL A 79 -6.23 25.12 0.76
C VAL A 79 -5.05 24.34 0.19
N THR A 80 -3.84 24.88 0.28
CA THR A 80 -2.61 24.20 -0.16
C THR A 80 -2.39 22.92 0.65
N ASP A 81 -2.61 22.96 1.96
CA ASP A 81 -2.41 21.79 2.82
C ASP A 81 -3.47 20.72 2.53
N LEU A 82 -4.73 21.13 2.31
CA LEU A 82 -5.78 20.22 1.83
C LEU A 82 -5.38 19.53 0.52
N VAL A 83 -4.88 20.29 -0.46
CA VAL A 83 -4.42 19.70 -1.73
C VAL A 83 -3.30 18.72 -1.50
N LEU A 84 -2.30 19.08 -0.70
CA LEU A 84 -1.13 18.25 -0.46
C LEU A 84 -1.47 16.99 0.36
N HIS A 85 -2.42 17.07 1.29
CA HIS A 85 -2.96 15.94 2.04
C HIS A 85 -3.52 14.88 1.10
N GLU A 86 -4.44 15.28 0.21
CA GLU A 86 -5.08 14.36 -0.71
C GLU A 86 -4.10 13.84 -1.76
N VAL A 87 -3.17 14.67 -2.24
CA VAL A 87 -2.06 14.20 -3.09
C VAL A 87 -1.19 13.20 -2.33
N GLY A 88 -0.94 13.38 -1.03
CA GLY A 88 -0.24 12.42 -0.20
C GLY A 88 -0.89 11.04 -0.21
N HIS A 89 -2.22 10.98 -0.11
CA HIS A 89 -2.96 9.72 -0.23
C HIS A 89 -2.83 9.06 -1.61
N THR A 90 -2.76 9.85 -2.69
CA THR A 90 -2.46 9.30 -4.04
C THR A 90 -1.05 8.70 -4.13
N LEU A 91 -0.14 9.14 -3.26
CA LEU A 91 1.20 8.58 -3.08
C LEU A 91 1.23 7.47 -2.01
N SER A 92 0.08 6.93 -1.59
CA SER A 92 -0.03 5.90 -0.55
C SER A 92 0.45 6.33 0.85
N PHE A 93 0.56 7.63 1.13
CA PHE A 93 0.74 8.07 2.52
C PHE A 93 -0.55 7.82 3.30
N MET A 94 -0.38 7.26 4.50
CA MET A 94 -1.47 7.04 5.45
C MET A 94 -1.39 8.11 6.54
N HIS A 95 -2.50 8.31 7.26
CA HIS A 95 -2.45 9.19 8.42
C HIS A 95 -1.53 8.61 9.51
N PRO A 96 -0.68 9.42 10.17
CA PRO A 96 0.45 8.95 10.98
C PRO A 96 0.07 8.36 12.35
N PHE A 97 -1.21 8.46 12.73
CA PHE A 97 -1.75 7.89 13.96
C PHE A 97 -2.54 6.60 13.70
N MET A 98 -2.79 6.22 12.45
CA MET A 98 -3.53 5.00 12.13
C MET A 98 -2.59 3.79 12.10
N GLY A 99 -2.89 2.80 12.93
CA GLY A 99 -2.16 1.53 12.96
C GLY A 99 -3.09 0.37 13.24
N TYR A 100 -2.54 -0.83 13.16
CA TYR A 100 -3.20 -2.03 13.66
C TYR A 100 -2.37 -2.58 14.81
N ASP A 101 -3.02 -2.99 15.90
CA ASP A 101 -2.33 -3.68 16.98
C ASP A 101 -2.01 -5.14 16.61
N ASN A 102 -1.38 -5.87 17.55
CA ASN A 102 -1.01 -7.27 17.34
C ASN A 102 -2.22 -8.21 17.15
N SER A 103 -3.44 -7.78 17.50
CA SER A 103 -4.69 -8.49 17.22
C SER A 103 -5.29 -8.15 15.86
N GLY A 104 -4.68 -7.24 15.10
CA GLY A 104 -5.24 -6.76 13.84
C GLY A 104 -6.42 -5.81 14.03
N GLU A 105 -6.62 -5.24 15.23
CA GLU A 105 -7.60 -4.19 15.43
C GLU A 105 -7.02 -2.84 15.03
N PHE A 106 -7.82 -2.04 14.33
CA PHE A 106 -7.47 -0.66 14.01
C PHE A 106 -7.37 0.16 15.31
N LYS A 107 -6.25 0.86 15.48
CA LYS A 107 -5.97 1.73 16.62
C LYS A 107 -5.46 3.08 16.11
N THR A 108 -5.91 4.14 16.77
CA THR A 108 -5.35 5.48 16.63
C THR A 108 -4.35 5.73 17.75
N PHE A 109 -3.08 5.90 17.42
CA PHE A 109 -2.02 6.19 18.37
C PHE A 109 -1.47 7.59 18.13
N ASP A 110 -1.54 8.45 19.15
CA ASP A 110 -0.80 9.71 19.14
C ASP A 110 0.68 9.44 19.48
N TYR A 111 1.41 8.89 18.52
CA TYR A 111 2.82 8.54 18.67
C TYR A 111 3.72 9.74 18.96
N PHE A 112 3.26 10.95 18.65
CA PHE A 112 4.12 12.12 18.58
C PHE A 112 3.76 13.20 19.60
N LYS A 113 2.56 13.17 20.20
CA LYS A 113 2.05 14.18 21.14
C LYS A 113 2.19 15.61 20.61
N LYS A 114 2.29 15.77 19.28
CA LYS A 114 2.56 17.03 18.60
C LYS A 114 1.63 17.14 17.40
N TRP A 115 0.87 18.23 17.40
CA TRP A 115 -0.40 18.30 16.70
C TRP A 115 -0.32 18.98 15.32
N TYR A 116 0.88 19.21 14.75
CA TYR A 116 1.01 20.07 13.55
C TYR A 116 2.21 19.76 12.63
N TRP A 117 2.66 18.50 12.58
CA TRP A 117 3.95 18.16 11.96
C TRP A 117 3.96 17.89 10.47
N GLY A 118 2.84 17.59 9.82
CA GLY A 118 2.86 17.26 8.40
C GLY A 118 1.49 17.19 7.77
N VAL A 119 1.46 17.23 6.43
CA VAL A 119 0.20 17.27 5.67
C VAL A 119 -0.56 15.95 5.65
N MET A 120 -0.19 14.96 6.46
CA MET A 120 -0.96 13.71 6.62
C MET A 120 -1.65 13.57 7.99
N GLY A 121 -1.54 14.53 8.92
CA GLY A 121 -2.27 14.49 10.20
C GLY A 121 -3.75 14.93 10.10
N TYR A 122 -4.66 14.40 10.92
CA TYR A 122 -6.06 14.90 10.98
C TYR A 122 -6.20 16.27 11.63
N ASN A 123 -5.16 16.75 12.30
CA ASN A 123 -5.06 18.04 12.98
C ASN A 123 -4.65 19.20 12.05
N GLN A 124 -4.69 18.99 10.74
CA GLN A 124 -4.42 20.00 9.74
C GLN A 124 -5.53 21.04 9.59
N PRO A 125 -5.19 22.22 9.04
CA PRO A 125 -6.08 23.38 8.99
C PRO A 125 -7.31 23.23 8.10
N ILE A 126 -7.62 22.06 7.54
CA ILE A 126 -8.82 21.84 6.72
C ILE A 126 -10.11 22.08 7.54
N GLN A 127 -10.04 21.92 8.87
CA GLN A 127 -11.14 22.24 9.80
C GLN A 127 -10.97 23.58 10.54
N GLY A 128 -9.92 24.35 10.24
CA GLY A 128 -9.41 25.38 11.15
C GLY A 128 -8.87 24.76 12.43
N CYS A 129 -8.57 25.57 13.45
CA CYS A 129 -8.09 25.12 14.77
C CYS A 129 -9.19 24.40 15.58
N GLY A 130 -9.88 23.40 14.99
CA GLY A 130 -11.20 22.90 15.38
C GLY A 130 -11.43 22.69 16.88
N ALA A 131 -12.69 22.73 17.30
CA ALA A 131 -13.14 22.66 18.70
C ALA A 131 -12.58 21.48 19.55
N TRP A 132 -11.99 20.48 18.92
CA TRP A 132 -11.29 19.36 19.57
C TRP A 132 -9.91 19.75 20.13
N TYR A 133 -9.26 20.77 19.55
CA TYR A 133 -7.96 21.28 19.98
C TYR A 133 -8.01 21.87 21.40
N ASP A 134 -9.03 22.69 21.69
CA ASP A 134 -9.27 23.26 23.02
C ASP A 134 -9.65 22.20 24.07
N TYR A 135 -10.19 21.05 23.64
CA TYR A 135 -10.63 19.98 24.55
C TYR A 135 -9.52 18.96 24.87
N LEU A 136 -8.55 18.77 23.98
CA LEU A 136 -7.58 17.66 24.06
C LEU A 136 -6.12 18.08 24.28
N VAL A 137 -5.79 19.37 24.20
CA VAL A 137 -4.42 19.86 24.36
C VAL A 137 -4.30 20.67 25.66
N GLU A 138 -3.57 20.14 26.64
CA GLU A 138 -3.23 20.89 27.86
C GLU A 138 -2.31 22.07 27.52
N TYR A 139 -2.85 23.27 27.76
CA TYR A 139 -2.35 24.65 27.92
C TYR A 139 -0.86 25.07 27.81
N GLU A 140 0.12 24.24 27.45
CA GLU A 140 1.52 24.67 27.32
C GLU A 140 1.97 24.99 25.88
N ASP A 141 1.23 24.57 24.84
CA ASP A 141 1.60 24.79 23.43
C ASP A 141 0.66 25.79 22.71
N VAL A 142 0.18 26.81 23.44
CA VAL A 142 -0.89 27.77 23.07
C VAL A 142 -0.51 28.76 21.95
N ARG A 143 0.56 28.51 21.18
CA ARG A 143 1.01 29.42 20.11
C ARG A 143 1.39 28.65 18.85
N GLY A 144 0.40 28.14 18.12
CA GLY A 144 0.68 27.64 16.77
C GLY A 144 -0.40 26.75 16.18
N CYS A 145 -1.58 27.30 15.93
CA CYS A 145 -2.41 26.74 14.86
C CYS A 145 -2.03 27.47 13.57
N GLY A 146 -1.63 26.72 12.54
CA GLY A 146 -1.09 27.27 11.30
C GLY A 146 -0.95 26.24 10.18
N ILE A 147 -0.40 26.70 9.05
CA ILE A 147 0.03 25.87 7.91
C ILE A 147 0.96 24.77 8.43
N ALA A 148 0.85 23.55 7.90
CA ALA A 148 1.76 22.47 8.29
C ALA A 148 3.24 22.89 8.17
N ASP A 149 4.05 22.60 9.19
CA ASP A 149 5.47 23.01 9.25
C ASP A 149 6.31 22.37 8.14
N THR A 150 5.86 21.23 7.60
CA THR A 150 6.47 20.56 6.45
C THR A 150 5.40 19.87 5.62
N PHE A 151 5.66 19.74 4.31
CA PHE A 151 4.80 18.99 3.41
C PHE A 151 4.72 17.51 3.84
N PHE A 152 5.83 16.80 3.75
CA PHE A 152 5.91 15.39 4.15
C PHE A 152 7.08 15.19 5.11
N THR A 153 6.79 14.62 6.27
CA THR A 153 7.78 14.36 7.31
C THR A 153 8.74 13.24 6.89
N GLN A 154 9.87 13.11 7.59
CA GLN A 154 10.74 11.95 7.39
C GLN A 154 10.01 10.64 7.72
N PHE A 155 9.11 10.67 8.70
CA PHE A 155 8.26 9.53 9.05
C PHE A 155 7.35 9.10 7.88
N ASP A 156 6.69 10.05 7.20
CA ASP A 156 5.84 9.77 6.04
C ASP A 156 6.65 9.13 4.90
N LYS A 157 7.82 9.71 4.60
CA LYS A 157 8.74 9.21 3.57
C LYS A 157 9.24 7.81 3.89
N ASP A 158 9.60 7.54 5.14
CA ASP A 158 10.07 6.23 5.56
C ASP A 158 8.96 5.18 5.52
N ASN A 159 7.74 5.51 5.93
CA ASN A 159 6.60 4.59 5.85
C ASN A 159 6.25 4.23 4.41
N TYR A 160 6.25 5.21 3.51
CA TYR A 160 6.09 4.93 2.09
C TYR A 160 7.19 4.02 1.56
N SER A 161 8.44 4.31 1.91
CA SER A 161 9.59 3.51 1.47
C SER A 161 9.54 2.07 1.99
N ARG A 162 9.07 1.87 3.23
CA ARG A 162 8.77 0.52 3.77
C ARG A 162 7.66 -0.16 2.98
N GLY A 163 6.58 0.57 2.67
CA GLY A 163 5.47 0.09 1.83
C GLY A 163 5.95 -0.38 0.45
N VAL A 164 6.80 0.41 -0.22
CA VAL A 164 7.41 0.06 -1.50
C VAL A 164 8.26 -1.21 -1.39
N ALA A 165 9.14 -1.30 -0.39
CA ALA A 165 9.97 -2.48 -0.17
C ALA A 165 9.11 -3.74 0.06
N LEU A 166 8.08 -3.65 0.91
CA LEU A 166 7.13 -4.74 1.16
C LEU A 166 6.38 -5.16 -0.11
N TYR A 167 5.91 -4.20 -0.90
CA TYR A 167 5.23 -4.46 -2.16
C TYR A 167 6.14 -5.21 -3.15
N LEU A 168 7.39 -4.78 -3.30
CA LEU A 168 8.37 -5.43 -4.17
C LEU A 168 8.72 -6.85 -3.69
N ILE A 169 8.91 -7.04 -2.38
CA ILE A 169 9.11 -8.37 -1.78
C ILE A 169 7.91 -9.28 -2.07
N LYS A 170 6.68 -8.77 -1.89
CA LYS A 170 5.44 -9.52 -2.14
C LYS A 170 5.32 -9.88 -3.63
N THR A 171 5.62 -8.93 -4.52
CA THR A 171 5.65 -9.13 -5.96
C THR A 171 6.61 -10.25 -6.34
N ALA A 172 7.83 -10.23 -5.83
CA ALA A 172 8.83 -11.27 -6.13
C ALA A 172 8.36 -12.67 -5.70
N LYS A 173 7.76 -12.79 -4.51
CA LYS A 173 7.21 -14.05 -4.01
C LYS A 173 6.04 -14.55 -4.86
N ILE A 174 5.09 -13.67 -5.21
CA ILE A 174 3.94 -14.02 -6.05
C ILE A 174 4.40 -14.50 -7.43
N ASN A 175 5.38 -13.80 -8.02
CA ASN A 175 5.96 -14.17 -9.31
C ASN A 175 6.57 -15.58 -9.28
N VAL A 176 7.34 -15.90 -8.24
CA VAL A 176 7.89 -17.24 -8.04
C VAL A 176 6.78 -18.28 -7.91
N TYR A 177 5.81 -18.03 -7.01
CA TYR A 177 4.69 -18.92 -6.77
C TYR A 177 3.89 -19.22 -8.05
N ASN A 178 3.51 -18.19 -8.80
CA ASN A 178 2.77 -18.34 -10.05
C ASN A 178 3.59 -19.05 -11.13
N SER A 179 4.90 -18.81 -11.19
CA SER A 179 5.79 -19.52 -12.11
C SER A 179 5.85 -21.01 -11.77
N MET A 180 5.94 -21.38 -10.50
CA MET A 180 5.96 -22.77 -10.07
C MET A 180 4.65 -23.48 -10.41
N ILE A 181 3.49 -22.86 -10.16
CA ILE A 181 2.18 -23.40 -10.55
C ILE A 181 2.10 -23.64 -12.05
N MET A 182 2.56 -22.70 -12.88
CA MET A 182 2.52 -22.86 -14.33
C MET A 182 3.41 -24.01 -14.79
N MET A 183 4.63 -24.11 -14.24
CA MET A 183 5.53 -25.22 -14.52
C MET A 183 4.90 -26.58 -14.19
N GLU A 184 4.22 -26.71 -13.04
CA GLU A 184 3.51 -27.94 -12.66
C GLU A 184 2.34 -28.23 -13.62
N LYS A 185 1.55 -27.21 -13.99
CA LYS A 185 0.45 -27.35 -14.95
C LYS A 185 0.94 -27.81 -16.32
N ASP A 186 2.11 -27.36 -16.74
CA ASP A 186 2.78 -27.78 -17.97
C ASP A 186 3.44 -29.17 -17.86
N GLY A 187 3.30 -29.85 -16.72
CA GLY A 187 3.83 -31.20 -16.49
C GLY A 187 5.33 -31.23 -16.20
N LYS A 188 5.95 -30.10 -15.85
CA LYS A 188 7.37 -30.07 -15.44
C LYS A 188 7.50 -30.62 -14.01
N ASP A 189 8.53 -31.43 -13.79
CA ASP A 189 8.91 -31.88 -12.44
C ASP A 189 9.62 -30.75 -11.69
N ILE A 190 8.93 -30.16 -10.71
CA ILE A 190 9.46 -29.09 -9.86
C ILE A 190 10.67 -29.52 -9.01
N ASN A 191 10.85 -30.82 -8.76
CA ASN A 191 12.02 -31.32 -8.05
C ASN A 191 13.25 -31.40 -8.98
N ASN A 192 13.00 -31.50 -10.30
CA ASN A 192 14.02 -31.65 -11.33
C ASN A 192 14.04 -30.50 -12.34
N LEU A 193 13.96 -29.26 -11.85
CA LEU A 193 14.04 -28.07 -12.70
C LEU A 193 15.43 -27.89 -13.34
N PRO A 194 15.50 -27.24 -14.53
CA PRO A 194 16.76 -26.85 -15.14
C PRO A 194 17.65 -26.03 -14.20
N ILE A 195 18.96 -26.22 -14.28
CA ILE A 195 19.96 -25.54 -13.44
C ILE A 195 19.79 -24.02 -13.50
N SER A 196 19.52 -23.46 -14.68
CA SER A 196 19.29 -22.02 -14.85
C SER A 196 18.11 -21.52 -14.03
N THR A 197 17.00 -22.26 -14.00
CA THR A 197 15.81 -21.94 -13.21
C THR A 197 16.08 -22.09 -11.72
N LYS A 198 16.76 -23.16 -11.30
CA LYS A 198 17.19 -23.34 -9.89
C LYS A 198 18.04 -22.17 -9.41
N ASN A 199 19.03 -21.77 -10.20
CA ASN A 199 19.89 -20.62 -9.88
C ASN A 199 19.10 -19.31 -9.75
N SER A 200 18.14 -19.06 -10.65
CA SER A 200 17.24 -17.90 -10.54
C SER A 200 16.41 -17.94 -9.27
N LEU A 201 15.81 -19.08 -8.93
CA LEU A 201 14.99 -19.25 -7.71
C LEU A 201 15.82 -18.99 -6.45
N THR A 202 17.01 -19.60 -6.34
CA THR A 202 17.92 -19.39 -5.22
C THR A 202 18.37 -17.93 -5.10
N LYS A 203 18.65 -17.26 -6.22
CA LYS A 203 19.02 -15.84 -6.22
C LYS A 203 17.84 -14.95 -5.77
N ILE A 204 16.62 -15.21 -6.24
CA ILE A 204 15.42 -14.49 -5.81
C ILE A 204 15.19 -14.68 -4.31
N GLU A 205 15.26 -15.91 -3.80
CA GLU A 205 15.06 -16.20 -2.38
C GLU A 205 16.11 -15.50 -1.50
N SER A 206 17.39 -15.54 -1.91
CA SER A 206 18.47 -14.83 -1.22
C SER A 206 18.21 -13.33 -1.16
N LEU A 207 17.82 -12.70 -2.28
CA LEU A 207 17.50 -11.27 -2.33
C LEU A 207 16.27 -10.92 -1.49
N VAL A 208 15.22 -11.75 -1.52
CA VAL A 208 14.02 -11.55 -0.69
C VAL A 208 14.37 -11.60 0.80
N ASN A 209 15.22 -12.53 1.22
CA ASN A 209 15.66 -12.64 2.61
C ASN A 209 16.54 -11.46 3.03
N GLN A 210 17.47 -11.03 2.16
CA GLN A 210 18.28 -9.83 2.40
C GLN A 210 17.42 -8.57 2.49
N ALA A 211 16.46 -8.38 1.59
CA ALA A 211 15.57 -7.23 1.58
C ALA A 211 14.72 -7.17 2.87
N LYS A 212 14.21 -8.30 3.34
CA LYS A 212 13.48 -8.39 4.62
C LYS A 212 14.35 -8.03 5.83
N SER A 213 15.60 -8.52 5.88
CA SER A 213 16.53 -8.18 6.97
C SER A 213 16.81 -6.67 6.99
N LYS A 214 17.13 -6.10 5.84
CA LYS A 214 17.39 -4.65 5.73
C LYS A 214 16.15 -3.82 6.08
N LEU A 215 14.98 -4.32 5.72
CA LEU A 215 13.72 -3.68 6.11
C LEU A 215 13.51 -3.70 7.63
N SER A 216 13.81 -4.81 8.32
CA SER A 216 13.72 -4.87 9.79
C SER A 216 14.75 -3.98 10.48
N ASP A 217 15.92 -3.82 9.86
CA ASP A 217 16.99 -2.94 10.36
C ASP A 217 16.76 -1.46 10.00
N ASN A 218 15.64 -1.16 9.33
CA ASN A 218 15.29 0.17 8.81
C ASN A 218 16.34 0.76 7.83
N GLU A 219 17.13 -0.09 7.17
CA GLU A 219 18.08 0.27 6.11
C GLU A 219 17.36 0.41 4.76
N LEU A 220 16.57 1.46 4.59
CA LEU A 220 15.68 1.60 3.43
C LEU A 220 16.40 2.04 2.14
N TYR A 221 17.23 3.08 2.24
CA TYR A 221 17.74 3.86 1.09
C TYR A 221 19.21 3.63 0.73
N SER A 222 19.97 2.88 1.54
CA SER A 222 21.41 2.67 1.31
C SER A 222 21.67 1.94 -0.02
N ASP A 223 22.92 1.96 -0.48
CA ASP A 223 23.34 1.08 -1.57
C ASP A 223 23.12 -0.38 -1.15
N ASN A 224 22.40 -1.12 -1.98
CA ASN A 224 21.84 -2.43 -1.65
C ASN A 224 20.89 -2.40 -0.45
N GLY A 225 20.22 -1.28 -0.15
CA GLY A 225 19.20 -1.16 0.90
C GLY A 225 17.97 -2.03 0.62
N ALA A 226 16.98 -1.98 1.51
CA ALA A 226 15.77 -2.80 1.40
C ALA A 226 15.06 -2.61 0.04
N ILE A 227 14.92 -1.36 -0.42
CA ILE A 227 14.23 -1.04 -1.68
C ILE A 227 14.98 -1.59 -2.89
N GLN A 228 16.28 -1.29 -3.01
CA GLN A 228 17.09 -1.73 -4.15
C GLN A 228 17.18 -3.25 -4.23
N THR A 229 17.37 -3.92 -3.09
CA THR A 229 17.43 -5.38 -3.01
C THR A 229 16.08 -6.01 -3.38
N ALA A 230 14.98 -5.46 -2.88
CA ALA A 230 13.64 -5.94 -3.21
C ALA A 230 13.31 -5.73 -4.71
N LEU A 231 13.73 -4.61 -5.28
CA LEU A 231 13.55 -4.32 -6.70
C LEU A 231 14.31 -5.30 -7.57
N GLU A 232 15.57 -5.63 -7.24
CA GLU A 232 16.34 -6.66 -7.96
C GLU A 232 15.61 -8.01 -7.95
N ALA A 233 15.07 -8.42 -6.80
CA ALA A 233 14.27 -9.64 -6.68
C ALA A 233 13.00 -9.59 -7.56
N ALA A 234 12.29 -8.46 -7.55
CA ALA A 234 11.09 -8.26 -8.36
C ALA A 234 11.40 -8.30 -9.87
N ILE A 235 12.51 -7.72 -10.31
CA ILE A 235 12.94 -7.76 -11.73
C ILE A 235 13.30 -9.18 -12.15
N ILE A 236 14.12 -9.90 -11.36
CA ILE A 236 14.54 -11.27 -11.70
C ILE A 236 13.33 -12.21 -11.74
N SER A 237 12.44 -12.11 -10.76
CA SER A 237 11.21 -12.91 -10.72
C SER A 237 10.24 -12.58 -11.86
N SER A 238 10.15 -11.31 -12.29
CA SER A 238 9.35 -10.92 -13.45
C SER A 238 9.94 -11.43 -14.79
N LYS A 239 11.27 -11.57 -14.88
CA LYS A 239 11.91 -12.23 -16.02
C LYS A 239 11.64 -13.73 -16.03
N LEU A 240 11.59 -14.36 -14.85
CA LEU A 240 11.22 -15.76 -14.71
C LEU A 240 9.78 -16.00 -15.19
N THR A 241 8.83 -15.17 -14.76
CA THR A 241 7.41 -15.34 -15.16
C THR A 241 7.22 -15.22 -16.67
N GLN A 242 7.92 -14.27 -17.31
CA GLN A 242 7.92 -14.13 -18.77
C GLN A 242 8.48 -15.37 -19.48
N LYS A 243 9.58 -15.95 -18.97
CA LYS A 243 10.20 -17.16 -19.54
C LYS A 243 9.26 -18.37 -19.49
N GLU A 244 8.46 -18.46 -18.44
CA GLU A 244 7.55 -19.59 -18.19
C GLU A 244 6.14 -19.35 -18.77
N ASN A 245 5.98 -18.37 -19.67
CA ASN A 245 4.70 -17.99 -20.28
C ASN A 245 3.57 -17.77 -19.25
N VAL A 246 3.93 -17.30 -18.05
CA VAL A 246 2.95 -16.94 -17.03
C VAL A 246 2.23 -15.68 -17.50
N SER A 247 1.03 -15.86 -18.05
CA SER A 247 0.14 -14.75 -18.36
C SER A 247 -0.58 -14.33 -17.09
N TYR A 248 -0.37 -13.09 -16.66
CA TYR A 248 -1.28 -12.42 -15.74
C TYR A 248 -2.48 -11.97 -16.56
N VAL A 249 -3.32 -12.91 -16.96
CA VAL A 249 -4.70 -12.50 -17.24
C VAL A 249 -5.26 -12.22 -15.86
N GLU A 250 -5.42 -10.94 -15.52
CA GLU A 250 -6.50 -10.57 -14.61
C GLU A 250 -7.75 -11.13 -15.27
N VAL A 251 -8.14 -12.33 -14.85
CA VAL A 251 -9.46 -12.83 -15.19
C VAL A 251 -10.36 -11.85 -14.49
N GLU A 252 -11.05 -10.99 -15.24
CA GLU A 252 -12.30 -10.38 -14.80
C GLU A 252 -13.24 -11.52 -14.46
N ASN A 253 -13.06 -12.09 -13.27
CA ASN A 253 -14.02 -13.01 -12.72
C ASN A 253 -15.14 -12.16 -12.15
N SER A 254 -16.06 -11.82 -13.06
CA SER A 254 -17.46 -11.79 -12.71
C SER A 254 -17.79 -13.03 -11.87
N SER A 255 -17.89 -12.84 -10.55
CA SER A 255 -18.49 -13.78 -9.60
C SER A 255 -17.95 -15.23 -9.56
N ILE A 256 -16.63 -15.47 -9.55
CA ILE A 256 -16.16 -16.72 -8.93
C ILE A 256 -16.34 -16.57 -7.42
N LYS A 257 -17.49 -17.04 -6.90
CA LYS A 257 -17.56 -17.46 -5.50
C LYS A 257 -16.64 -18.67 -5.36
N LEU A 258 -15.41 -18.45 -4.89
CA LEU A 258 -14.57 -19.52 -4.36
C LEU A 258 -15.30 -20.09 -3.14
N GLU A 259 -16.16 -21.06 -3.39
CA GLU A 259 -16.91 -21.75 -2.34
C GLU A 259 -15.95 -22.74 -1.66
N ILE A 260 -15.19 -22.23 -0.70
CA ILE A 260 -14.27 -23.04 0.11
C ILE A 260 -15.10 -24.11 0.81
N PRO A 261 -14.88 -25.41 0.52
CA PRO A 261 -15.68 -26.47 1.11
C PRO A 261 -15.58 -26.46 2.63
N GLU A 262 -16.68 -26.75 3.30
CA GLU A 262 -16.79 -26.65 4.76
C GLU A 262 -15.76 -27.53 5.50
N TRP A 263 -15.41 -28.69 4.93
CA TRP A 263 -14.38 -29.56 5.50
C TRP A 263 -13.00 -28.89 5.53
N VAL A 264 -12.67 -28.01 4.57
CA VAL A 264 -11.39 -27.27 4.54
C VAL A 264 -11.36 -26.25 5.67
N LYS A 265 -12.46 -25.50 5.86
CA LYS A 265 -12.58 -24.53 6.95
C LYS A 265 -12.50 -25.20 8.32
N ASN A 266 -13.16 -26.35 8.48
CA ASN A 266 -13.13 -27.11 9.72
C ASN A 266 -11.72 -27.62 10.06
N ASN A 267 -10.99 -28.16 9.07
CA ASN A 267 -9.62 -28.59 9.29
C ASN A 267 -8.68 -27.43 9.64
N ALA A 268 -8.81 -26.27 8.96
CA ALA A 268 -8.03 -25.08 9.30
C ALA A 268 -8.35 -24.56 10.71
N ARG A 269 -9.62 -24.56 11.11
CA ARG A 269 -10.06 -24.20 12.47
C ARG A 269 -9.51 -25.17 13.52
N TRP A 270 -9.55 -26.47 13.25
CA TRP A 270 -9.00 -27.47 14.17
C TRP A 270 -7.49 -27.34 14.32
N TRP A 271 -6.77 -27.03 13.24
CA TRP A 271 -5.34 -26.78 13.31
C TRP A 271 -5.04 -25.50 14.13
N GLY A 272 -5.77 -24.41 13.89
CA GLY A 272 -5.62 -23.16 14.65
C GLY A 272 -6.00 -23.27 16.14
N ASN A 273 -6.74 -24.30 16.52
CA ASN A 273 -7.13 -24.60 17.90
C ASN A 273 -6.31 -25.75 18.52
N ASP A 274 -5.19 -26.15 17.90
CA ASP A 274 -4.34 -27.27 18.31
C ASP A 274 -5.08 -28.63 18.46
N ALA A 275 -6.25 -28.77 17.83
CA ALA A 275 -7.08 -29.98 17.88
C ALA A 275 -6.63 -31.05 16.88
N ILE A 276 -5.85 -30.68 15.87
CA ILE A 276 -5.14 -31.59 14.97
C ILE A 276 -3.68 -31.17 14.85
N SER A 277 -2.79 -32.15 14.66
CA SER A 277 -1.36 -31.90 14.47
C SER A 277 -1.07 -31.22 13.13
N GLN A 278 0.07 -30.54 13.05
CA GLN A 278 0.57 -29.98 11.79
C GLN A 278 0.67 -31.04 10.68
N THR A 279 1.04 -32.28 11.01
CA THR A 279 1.11 -33.40 10.06
C THR A 279 -0.27 -33.78 9.52
N GLU A 280 -1.30 -33.80 10.37
CA GLU A 280 -2.68 -34.07 9.95
C GLU A 280 -3.23 -32.94 9.08
N PHE A 281 -2.96 -31.69 9.45
CA PHE A 281 -3.35 -30.54 8.64
C PHE A 281 -2.68 -30.54 7.26
N LEU A 282 -1.38 -30.87 7.18
CA LEU A 282 -0.65 -30.97 5.91
C LEU A 282 -1.23 -32.06 4.99
N LYS A 283 -1.68 -33.20 5.54
CA LYS A 283 -2.37 -34.24 4.75
C LYS A 283 -3.69 -33.75 4.16
N THR A 284 -4.42 -32.91 4.89
CA THR A 284 -5.65 -32.28 4.40
C THR A 284 -5.37 -31.33 3.24
N ILE A 285 -4.28 -30.55 3.30
CA ILE A 285 -3.84 -29.69 2.20
C ILE A 285 -3.36 -30.53 1.00
N GLU A 286 -2.61 -31.60 1.25
CA GLU A 286 -2.19 -32.54 0.20
C GLU A 286 -3.40 -33.15 -0.52
N TYR A 287 -4.45 -33.51 0.23
CA TYR A 287 -5.71 -33.99 -0.34
C TYR A 287 -6.42 -32.90 -1.16
N LEU A 288 -6.47 -31.66 -0.67
CA LEU A 288 -7.05 -30.52 -1.40
C LEU A 288 -6.37 -30.32 -2.77
N ILE A 289 -5.04 -30.37 -2.80
CA ILE A 289 -4.24 -30.22 -4.02
C ILE A 289 -4.53 -31.36 -5.00
N LYS A 290 -4.66 -32.60 -4.50
CA LYS A 290 -4.99 -33.78 -5.33
C LYS A 290 -6.37 -33.71 -5.98
N GLN A 291 -7.33 -33.05 -5.34
CA GLN A 291 -8.72 -33.00 -5.83
C GLN A 291 -8.95 -31.99 -6.96
N LYS A 292 -7.95 -31.18 -7.35
CA LYS A 292 -8.02 -30.22 -8.49
C LYS A 292 -9.37 -29.48 -8.58
N PHE A 293 -9.81 -28.85 -7.50
CA PHE A 293 -10.99 -27.98 -7.55
C PHE A 293 -10.70 -26.79 -8.49
N TYR A 294 -11.39 -26.75 -9.64
CA TYR A 294 -11.47 -25.63 -10.56
C TYR A 294 -12.71 -24.79 -10.25
#